data_AF-D7TIK3-F1
#
_entry.id   AF-D7TIK3-F1
#
_cell.length_a   1.000
_cell.length_b   1.000
_cell.length_c   1.000
_cell.angle_alpha   90.00
_cell.angle_beta   90.00
_cell.angle_gamma   90.00
#
_symmetry.space_group_name_H-M   'P 1'
#
loop_
_entity.id
_entity.type
_entity.pdbx_description
1 polymer ?
#
loop_
_entity_poly.entity_id
_entity_poly.type
_entity_poly.pdbx_seq_one_letter_code
_entity_poly.pdbx_strand_id
1 'polypeptide(L)'
;MGKLSIEEMRDFSHFSHEHPLELTNLWPQGHTVCSGCKMSIVAGKDYYTCKPCSYYLHSTCYNLPRLIQHPADPNHDLNLVPSASFDCKACGLRGSGFSYNCSFCLVHCHTYVPQCHSQKHTVFILTH
;
A
#
# COMPACT_ATOMS: atom_id res chain seq x y z
N MET A 1 39.95 4.28 23.80
CA MET A 1 38.82 3.43 24.23
C MET A 1 37.54 4.24 24.02
N GLY A 2 36.57 3.92 23.18
CA GLY A 2 36.51 3.21 21.92
C GLY A 2 35.47 4.01 21.11
N LYS A 3 35.81 4.40 19.88
CA LYS A 3 34.87 5.02 18.96
C LYS A 3 33.85 3.96 18.57
N LEU A 4 32.56 4.26 18.67
CA LEU A 4 31.54 3.57 17.87
C LEU A 4 30.85 4.62 17.01
N SER A 5 31.37 4.74 15.79
CA SER A 5 30.62 5.24 14.64
C SER A 5 29.74 4.08 14.17
N ILE A 6 28.42 4.27 14.08
CA ILE A 6 27.59 3.50 13.15
C ILE A 6 26.61 4.49 12.52
N GLU A 7 26.90 4.81 11.26
CA GLU A 7 26.01 5.44 10.30
C GLU A 7 24.83 4.48 9.96
N GLU A 8 23.72 5.04 9.48
CA GLU A 8 22.48 4.36 9.01
C GLU A 8 21.43 3.99 10.08
N MET A 9 20.82 4.99 10.71
CA MET A 9 19.42 4.87 11.17
C MET A 9 18.52 4.86 9.92
N ARG A 10 18.46 3.72 9.22
CA ARG A 10 17.51 3.52 8.12
C ARG A 10 16.14 3.83 8.66
N ASP A 11 15.48 4.79 8.02
CA ASP A 11 14.14 5.21 8.32
C ASP A 11 13.23 3.96 8.30
N PHE A 12 12.90 3.42 9.48
CA PHE A 12 12.04 2.22 9.62
C PHE A 12 10.56 2.57 9.38
N SER A 13 10.30 3.78 8.88
CA SER A 13 8.99 4.24 8.47
C SER A 13 8.51 3.49 7.23
N HIS A 14 7.20 3.24 7.15
CA HIS A 14 6.60 2.75 5.92
C HIS A 14 6.38 3.95 5.01
N PHE A 15 6.48 3.78 3.69
CA PHE A 15 6.33 4.93 2.77
C PHE A 15 5.00 5.69 2.90
N SER A 16 3.99 5.04 3.47
CA SER A 16 2.67 5.61 3.70
C SER A 16 2.48 6.17 5.11
N HIS A 17 3.45 5.98 6.02
CA HIS A 17 3.33 6.35 7.41
C HIS A 17 4.68 6.58 8.11
N GLU A 18 4.82 7.73 8.75
CA GLU A 18 6.09 8.22 9.33
C GLU A 18 6.62 7.40 10.50
N HIS A 19 5.75 6.67 11.23
CA HIS A 19 6.18 5.80 12.32
C HIS A 19 6.41 4.36 11.86
N PRO A 20 7.35 3.63 12.48
CA PRO A 20 7.49 2.20 12.28
C PRO A 20 6.19 1.45 12.61
N LEU A 21 5.84 0.49 11.76
CA LEU A 21 4.68 -0.36 11.97
C LEU A 21 5.09 -1.67 12.64
N GLU A 22 4.37 -2.06 13.69
CA GLU A 22 4.57 -3.33 14.37
C GLU A 22 3.69 -4.42 13.75
N LEU A 23 4.26 -5.59 13.48
CA LEU A 23 3.49 -6.76 13.06
C LEU A 23 2.78 -7.37 14.27
N THR A 24 1.48 -7.62 14.13
CA THR A 24 0.69 -8.28 15.17
C THR A 24 -0.40 -9.14 14.56
N ASN A 25 -0.86 -10.13 15.33
CA ASN A 25 -2.00 -10.97 15.04
C ASN A 25 -3.10 -10.83 16.10
N LEU A 26 -2.93 -9.91 17.05
CA LEU A 26 -3.90 -9.67 18.11
C LEU A 26 -5.22 -9.24 17.49
N TRP A 27 -6.32 -9.76 18.03
CA TRP A 27 -7.65 -9.40 17.57
C TRP A 27 -7.76 -7.87 17.51
N PRO A 28 -7.99 -7.28 16.32
CA PRO A 28 -8.19 -5.85 16.22
C PRO A 28 -9.42 -5.50 17.07
N GLN A 29 -9.26 -4.72 18.13
CA GLN A 29 -10.39 -4.41 19.01
C GLN A 29 -11.42 -3.57 18.25
N GLY A 30 -12.43 -4.24 17.67
CA GLY A 30 -13.49 -3.62 16.87
C GLY A 30 -13.27 -3.65 15.35
N HIS A 31 -13.97 -2.75 14.66
CA HIS A 31 -13.93 -2.62 13.18
C HIS A 31 -12.63 -1.92 12.74
N THR A 32 -11.55 -2.69 12.62
CA THR A 32 -10.27 -2.17 12.13
C THR A 32 -10.22 -2.23 10.61
N VAL A 33 -9.99 -1.08 9.99
CA VAL A 33 -9.96 -0.91 8.54
C VAL A 33 -8.53 -0.66 8.09
N CYS A 34 -8.09 -1.37 7.06
CA CYS A 34 -6.78 -1.16 6.45
C CYS A 34 -6.71 0.21 5.76
N SER A 35 -5.73 1.03 6.10
CA SER A 35 -5.50 2.34 5.49
C SER A 35 -5.19 2.25 4.00
N GLY A 36 -4.58 1.15 3.56
CA GLY A 36 -4.15 0.94 2.18
C GLY A 36 -5.25 0.49 1.24
N CYS A 37 -6.05 -0.52 1.59
CA CYS A 37 -7.10 -1.02 0.70
C CYS A 37 -8.52 -0.61 1.14
N LYS A 38 -8.66 0.03 2.31
CA LYS A 38 -9.95 0.44 2.91
C LYS A 38 -10.91 -0.72 3.20
N MET A 39 -10.40 -1.95 3.20
CA MET A 39 -11.14 -3.14 3.60
C MET A 39 -10.86 -3.48 5.07
N SER A 40 -11.81 -4.14 5.72
CA SER A 40 -11.66 -4.60 7.10
C SER A 40 -10.51 -5.59 7.25
N ILE A 41 -9.81 -5.52 8.38
CA ILE A 41 -8.83 -6.52 8.82
C ILE A 41 -9.60 -7.60 9.57
N VAL A 42 -9.51 -8.84 9.08
CA VAL A 42 -10.21 -10.00 9.64
C VAL A 42 -9.35 -10.61 10.75
N ALA A 43 -10.00 -11.10 11.79
CA ALA A 43 -9.35 -11.80 12.87
C ALA A 43 -8.56 -13.03 12.41
N GLY A 44 -7.45 -13.33 13.11
CA GLY A 44 -6.60 -14.47 12.81
C GLY A 44 -5.69 -14.28 11.58
N LYS A 45 -5.58 -13.06 11.05
CA LYS A 45 -4.60 -12.68 10.04
C LYS A 45 -3.62 -11.66 10.61
N ASP A 46 -2.36 -11.80 10.24
CA ASP A 46 -1.34 -10.83 10.61
C ASP A 46 -1.60 -9.50 9.90
N TYR A 47 -1.36 -8.41 10.63
CA TYR A 47 -1.44 -7.05 10.12
C TYR A 47 -0.38 -6.17 10.79
N TYR A 48 -0.05 -5.09 10.12
CA TYR A 48 0.86 -4.07 10.60
C TYR A 48 0.06 -2.95 11.26
N THR A 49 0.50 -2.49 12.42
CA THR A 49 -0.17 -1.40 13.15
C THR A 49 0.80 -0.39 13.73
N CYS A 50 0.40 0.87 13.70
CA CYS A 50 0.98 1.93 14.49
C CYS A 50 -0.05 2.31 15.56
N LYS A 51 0.19 1.88 16.80
CA LYS A 51 -0.67 2.17 17.96
C LYS A 51 -0.91 3.66 18.20
N PRO A 52 0.12 4.55 18.19
CA PRO A 52 -0.11 5.97 18.48
C PRO A 52 -0.93 6.70 17.42
N CYS A 53 -0.94 6.22 16.17
CA CYS A 53 -1.66 6.86 15.06
C CYS A 53 -2.95 6.15 14.66
N SER A 54 -3.29 5.03 15.31
CA SER A 54 -4.39 4.15 14.89
C SER A 54 -4.33 3.82 13.39
N TYR A 55 -3.13 3.55 12.90
CA TYR A 55 -2.88 3.21 11.50
C TYR A 55 -2.72 1.70 11.35
N TYR A 56 -3.38 1.12 10.34
CA TYR A 56 -3.42 -0.33 10.15
C TYR A 56 -3.23 -0.69 8.69
N LEU A 57 -2.45 -1.73 8.41
CA LEU A 57 -2.29 -2.29 7.07
C LEU A 57 -2.36 -3.81 7.13
N HIS A 58 -3.08 -4.45 6.20
CA HIS A 58 -2.89 -5.89 5.97
C HIS A 58 -1.42 -6.17 5.65
N SER A 59 -0.91 -7.35 6.01
CA SER A 59 0.44 -7.77 5.61
C SER A 59 0.65 -7.70 4.10
N THR A 60 -0.38 -7.98 3.31
CA THR A 60 -0.33 -7.81 1.84
C THR A 60 -0.23 -6.35 1.41
N CYS A 61 -0.97 -5.44 2.05
CA CYS A 61 -0.94 -4.01 1.76
C CYS A 61 0.38 -3.36 2.18
N TYR A 62 0.97 -3.83 3.28
CA TYR A 62 2.29 -3.41 3.72
C TYR A 62 3.37 -3.76 2.69
N ASN A 63 3.31 -4.98 2.14
CA ASN A 63 4.27 -5.53 1.18
C ASN A 63 3.90 -5.28 -0.29
N LEU A 64 2.98 -4.36 -0.59
CA LEU A 64 2.68 -4.02 -1.98
C LEU A 64 3.94 -3.49 -2.67
N PRO A 65 4.21 -3.90 -3.93
CA PRO A 65 5.35 -3.41 -4.67
C PRO A 65 5.22 -1.90 -4.89
N ARG A 66 6.34 -1.18 -4.77
CA ARG A 66 6.36 0.28 -4.93
C ARG A 66 6.18 0.72 -6.38
N LEU A 67 6.56 -0.14 -7.33
CA LEU A 67 6.50 0.11 -8.76
C LEU A 67 5.92 -1.11 -9.46
N ILE A 68 5.02 -0.87 -10.41
CA ILE A 68 4.44 -1.91 -11.25
C ILE A 68 4.31 -1.43 -12.69
N GLN A 69 4.25 -2.38 -13.62
CA GLN A 69 3.74 -2.13 -14.95
C GLN A 69 2.27 -2.54 -15.03
N HIS A 70 1.45 -1.63 -15.54
CA HIS A 70 0.00 -1.82 -15.62
C HIS A 70 -0.49 -1.61 -17.06
N PRO A 71 -1.34 -2.48 -17.62
CA PRO A 71 -1.88 -2.33 -18.99
C PRO A 71 -2.67 -1.04 -19.24
N ALA A 72 -3.04 -0.31 -18.19
CA ALA A 72 -3.69 1.00 -18.30
C ALA A 72 -2.70 2.12 -18.70
N ASP A 73 -1.40 1.91 -18.50
CA ASP A 73 -0.33 2.77 -18.98
C ASP A 73 0.88 1.88 -19.35
N PRO A 74 0.88 1.29 -20.55
CA PRO A 74 1.89 0.31 -20.94
C PRO A 74 3.29 0.91 -21.13
N ASN A 75 3.41 2.25 -21.18
CA ASN A 75 4.66 2.94 -21.47
C ASN A 75 5.35 3.49 -20.21
N HIS A 76 4.66 3.49 -19.06
CA HIS A 76 5.19 4.03 -17.82
C HIS A 76 4.89 3.11 -16.65
N ASP A 77 5.82 3.11 -15.69
CA ASP A 77 5.61 2.43 -14.43
C ASP A 77 4.69 3.27 -13.53
N LEU A 78 3.80 2.60 -12.81
CA LEU A 78 2.95 3.24 -11.82
C LEU A 78 3.57 3.08 -10.43
N ASN A 79 3.62 4.20 -9.71
CA ASN A 79 4.11 4.28 -8.35
C ASN A 79 2.99 4.06 -7.34
N LEU A 80 3.26 3.26 -6.31
CA LEU A 80 2.35 3.10 -5.18
C LEU A 80 2.35 4.36 -4.31
N VAL A 81 1.19 5.00 -4.20
CA VAL A 81 0.99 6.24 -3.43
C VAL A 81 -0.27 6.17 -2.58
N PRO A 82 -0.27 6.80 -1.39
CA PRO A 82 -1.51 7.06 -0.65
C PRO A 82 -2.30 8.20 -1.33
N SER A 83 -3.59 7.99 -1.49
CA SER A 83 -4.55 8.84 -2.17
C SER A 83 -5.86 8.90 -1.38
N ALA A 84 -6.32 10.10 -1.05
CA ALA A 84 -7.58 10.29 -0.34
C ALA A 84 -8.79 9.83 -1.19
N SER A 85 -8.73 10.09 -2.49
CA SER A 85 -9.73 9.66 -3.47
C SER A 85 -9.10 9.68 -4.86
N PHE A 86 -9.48 8.74 -5.73
CA PHE A 86 -9.06 8.70 -7.13
C PHE A 86 -10.08 7.95 -7.98
N ASP A 87 -10.11 8.23 -9.28
CA ASP A 87 -10.90 7.45 -10.23
C ASP A 87 -9.99 6.45 -10.93
N CYS A 88 -10.31 5.17 -10.78
CA CYS A 88 -9.50 4.11 -11.35
C CYS A 88 -9.70 4.04 -12.87
N LYS A 89 -8.63 4.22 -13.63
CA LYS A 89 -8.66 4.17 -15.10
C LYS A 89 -9.09 2.81 -15.63
N ALA A 90 -8.79 1.73 -14.91
CA ALA A 90 -9.03 0.36 -15.35
C ALA A 90 -10.48 -0.11 -15.19
N CYS A 91 -11.15 0.26 -14.08
CA CYS A 91 -12.56 -0.13 -13.85
C CYS A 91 -13.55 1.04 -13.93
N GLY A 92 -13.09 2.29 -13.99
CA GLY A 92 -13.93 3.48 -13.96
C GLY A 92 -14.57 3.78 -12.60
N LEU A 93 -14.26 2.99 -11.56
CA LEU A 93 -14.80 3.18 -10.22
C LEU A 93 -13.87 4.03 -9.35
N ARG A 94 -14.48 4.76 -8.42
CA ARG A 94 -13.77 5.57 -7.44
C ARG A 94 -13.12 4.70 -6.36
N GLY A 95 -11.88 4.99 -6.02
CA GLY A 95 -11.09 4.34 -4.97
C GLY A 95 -10.56 5.33 -3.93
N SER A 96 -10.08 4.80 -2.82
CA SER A 96 -9.37 5.56 -1.77
C SER A 96 -8.37 4.66 -1.05
N GLY A 97 -7.43 5.24 -0.32
CA GLY A 97 -6.31 4.50 0.29
C GLY A 97 -5.11 4.49 -0.62
N PHE A 98 -4.57 3.34 -0.99
CA PHE A 98 -3.44 3.24 -1.88
C PHE A 98 -3.91 3.08 -3.33
N SER A 99 -3.24 3.82 -4.21
CA SER A 99 -3.39 3.71 -5.65
C SER A 99 -2.03 3.54 -6.30
N TYR A 100 -2.02 2.87 -7.44
CA TYR A 100 -0.93 2.97 -8.39
C TYR A 100 -1.15 4.20 -9.26
N ASN A 101 -0.17 5.10 -9.29
CA ASN A 101 -0.24 6.40 -9.95
C ASN A 101 0.93 6.58 -10.93
N CYS A 102 0.63 7.01 -12.15
CA CYS A 102 1.63 7.57 -13.06
C CYS A 102 1.53 9.10 -13.06
N SER A 103 2.57 9.79 -12.57
CA SER A 103 2.59 11.26 -12.52
C SER A 103 2.64 11.93 -13.88
N PHE A 104 3.13 11.23 -14.92
CA PHE A 104 3.24 11.76 -16.27
C PHE A 104 1.90 11.69 -17.03
N CYS A 105 1.20 10.56 -16.90
CA CYS A 105 -0.07 10.33 -17.61
C CYS A 105 -1.31 10.63 -16.76
N LEU A 106 -1.13 10.96 -15.47
CA LEU A 106 -2.20 11.20 -14.49
C LEU A 106 -3.17 10.01 -14.36
N VAL A 107 -2.64 8.80 -14.55
CA VAL A 107 -3.40 7.55 -14.46
C VAL A 107 -3.35 7.03 -13.03
N HIS A 108 -4.53 6.76 -12.45
CA HIS A 108 -4.67 6.08 -11.17
C HIS A 108 -5.30 4.69 -11.36
N CYS A 109 -4.84 3.70 -10.60
CA CYS A 109 -5.39 2.34 -10.57
C CYS A 109 -5.49 1.82 -9.14
N HIS A 110 -6.50 1.01 -8.84
CA HIS A 110 -6.63 0.34 -7.55
C HIS A 110 -5.46 -0.63 -7.30
N THR A 111 -5.11 -0.82 -6.03
CA THR A 111 -4.05 -1.74 -5.60
C THR A 111 -4.51 -3.18 -5.42
N TYR A 112 -5.81 -3.39 -5.20
CA TYR A 112 -6.36 -4.71 -4.85
C TYR A 112 -7.46 -5.19 -5.80
N VAL A 113 -7.39 -6.49 -6.07
CA VAL A 113 -8.08 -7.21 -7.13
C VAL A 113 -9.61 -7.14 -7.07
N PRO A 114 -10.28 -7.44 -5.94
CA PRO A 114 -11.73 -7.39 -5.86
C PRO A 114 -12.33 -5.97 -5.93
N GLN A 115 -11.53 -4.91 -5.86
CA GLN A 115 -12.01 -3.53 -6.05
C GLN A 115 -12.13 -3.14 -7.52
N CYS A 116 -11.50 -3.92 -8.40
CA CYS A 116 -11.44 -3.68 -9.84
C CYS A 116 -11.92 -4.94 -10.55
N HIS A 117 -13.22 -5.03 -10.85
CA HIS A 117 -13.83 -6.16 -11.58
C HIS A 117 -13.23 -6.38 -12.99
N SER A 118 -12.44 -5.43 -13.51
CA SER A 118 -11.72 -5.53 -14.78
C SER A 118 -10.41 -6.35 -14.67
N GLN A 119 -10.40 -7.44 -13.88
CA GLN A 119 -9.22 -8.33 -13.63
C GLN A 119 -8.69 -9.08 -14.87
N LYS A 120 -8.83 -8.55 -16.08
CA LYS A 120 -8.02 -8.99 -17.23
C LYS A 120 -6.69 -8.24 -17.33
N HIS A 121 -6.45 -7.25 -16.47
CA HIS A 121 -5.21 -6.48 -16.48
C HIS A 121 -4.16 -7.18 -15.60
N THR A 122 -3.28 -7.98 -16.22
CA THR A 122 -2.10 -8.55 -15.56
C THR A 122 -1.20 -7.42 -15.07
N VAL A 123 -0.95 -7.35 -13.76
CA VAL A 123 0.04 -6.46 -13.18
C VAL A 123 1.38 -7.17 -13.17
N PHE A 124 2.38 -6.60 -13.84
CA PHE A 124 3.75 -7.11 -13.76
C PHE A 124 4.48 -6.37 -12.65
N ILE A 125 4.96 -7.13 -11.67
CA ILE A 125 5.75 -6.59 -10.55
C ILE A 125 7.20 -6.47 -11.02
N LEU A 126 7.76 -5.28 -10.91
CA LEU A 126 9.20 -5.08 -11.11
C LEU A 126 9.90 -5.50 -9.82
N THR A 127 10.30 -6.77 -9.72
CA THR A 127 11.21 -7.23 -8.65
C THR A 127 12.65 -6.97 -9.09
N HIS A 128 13.34 -6.08 -8.39
CA HIS A 128 14.79 -5.85 -8.54
C HIS A 128 15.61 -6.93 -7.83
#